data_AF-A0A9W7L852-F1
#
_entry.id   AF-A0A9W7L852-F1
#
_cell.length_a   1.000
_cell.length_b   1.000
_cell.length_c   1.000
_cell.angle_alpha   90.00
_cell.angle_beta   90.00
_cell.angle_gamma   90.00
#
_symmetry.space_group_name_H-M   'P 1'
#
loop_
_entity.id
_entity.type
_entity.pdbx_description
1 polymer ?
#
loop_
_entity_poly.entity_id
_entity_poly.type
_entity_poly.pdbx_seq_one_letter_code
_entity_poly.pdbx_strand_id
1 'polypeptide(L)'
;MNLVGLEDKITTYCGNTRKFIARAWYVVLFFSFINVICSFCVLAQSPAGEGFAAFWSMSMVVSVAVGGTAVFRKYQTEAAVGFLLGTTAMMAQLFFMMFCVFASYKPELASASATDATYAAFSFFLMLSYMVLSISLFKFRADLLPKDPGLINAVVTGGGKPGVATTAAPTTSV
;
A
#
# COMPACT_ATOMS: atom_id res chain seq x y z
N MET A 1 -4.00 -18.82 27.28
CA MET A 1 -3.23 -18.80 26.00
C MET A 1 -2.45 -17.51 25.97
N ASN A 2 -1.12 -17.61 26.04
CA ASN A 2 -0.20 -16.48 26.21
C ASN A 2 -0.08 -15.66 24.92
N LEU A 3 -0.78 -14.52 24.83
CA LEU A 3 -0.70 -13.60 23.70
C LEU A 3 0.68 -12.89 23.62
N VAL A 4 1.33 -12.69 24.77
CA VAL A 4 2.63 -12.00 24.89
C VAL A 4 3.77 -12.73 24.16
N GLY A 5 3.78 -14.07 24.18
CA GLY A 5 4.83 -14.85 23.50
C GLY A 5 4.68 -14.94 21.98
N LEU A 6 3.46 -14.67 21.45
CA LEU A 6 3.24 -14.52 20.02
C LEU A 6 3.69 -13.14 19.56
N GLU A 7 3.44 -12.12 20.39
CA GLU A 7 3.90 -10.75 20.15
C GLU A 7 5.41 -10.73 20.01
N ASP A 8 6.18 -11.32 20.93
CA ASP A 8 7.66 -11.39 20.86
C ASP A 8 8.21 -12.10 19.61
N LYS A 9 7.53 -13.14 19.12
CA LYS A 9 7.91 -13.79 17.86
C LYS A 9 7.58 -12.91 16.65
N ILE A 10 6.49 -12.16 16.70
CA ILE A 10 6.15 -11.16 15.68
C ILE A 10 7.13 -10.00 15.74
N THR A 11 7.50 -9.47 16.92
CA THR A 11 8.49 -8.40 17.08
C THR A 11 9.89 -8.83 16.63
N THR A 12 10.27 -10.09 16.86
CA THR A 12 11.57 -10.64 16.40
C THR A 12 11.63 -10.84 14.88
N TYR A 13 10.52 -11.23 14.23
CA TYR A 13 10.42 -11.14 12.76
C TYR A 13 10.31 -9.68 12.26
N CYS A 14 9.84 -8.76 13.11
CA CYS A 14 9.69 -7.33 12.88
C CYS A 14 10.94 -6.49 13.20
N GLY A 15 12.09 -7.08 13.54
CA GLY A 15 13.38 -6.39 13.48
C GLY A 15 13.69 -5.79 12.09
N ASN A 16 12.88 -6.15 11.08
CA ASN A 16 12.84 -5.58 9.74
C ASN A 16 11.42 -5.19 9.29
N THR A 17 10.56 -4.64 10.16
CA THR A 17 9.22 -4.11 9.81
C THR A 17 9.21 -3.29 8.52
N ARG A 18 10.22 -2.43 8.36
CA ARG A 18 10.39 -1.59 7.17
C ARG A 18 10.65 -2.39 5.88
N LYS A 19 11.30 -3.56 5.98
CA LYS A 19 11.48 -4.46 4.84
C LYS A 19 10.23 -5.30 4.58
N PHE A 20 9.46 -5.64 5.62
CA PHE A 20 8.19 -6.34 5.46
C PHE A 20 7.17 -5.46 4.71
N ILE A 21 7.00 -4.19 5.12
CA ILE A 21 6.10 -3.26 4.43
C ILE A 21 6.56 -2.99 2.99
N ALA A 22 7.88 -2.86 2.76
CA ALA A 22 8.42 -2.70 1.42
C ALA A 22 8.16 -3.94 0.55
N ARG A 23 8.35 -5.15 1.09
CA ARG A 23 8.02 -6.41 0.39
C ARG A 23 6.53 -6.51 0.08
N ALA A 24 5.66 -6.20 1.03
CA ALA A 24 4.22 -6.17 0.81
C ALA A 24 3.83 -5.17 -0.28
N TRP A 25 4.47 -4.00 -0.31
CA TRP A 25 4.28 -3.01 -1.38
C TRP A 25 4.70 -3.54 -2.76
N TYR A 26 5.83 -4.22 -2.87
CA TYR A 26 6.25 -4.85 -4.13
C TYR A 26 5.27 -5.93 -4.60
N VAL A 27 4.68 -6.70 -3.69
CA VAL A 27 3.64 -7.70 -4.04
C VAL A 27 2.41 -7.00 -4.62
N VAL A 28 1.95 -5.91 -3.99
CA VAL A 28 0.81 -5.12 -4.50
C VAL A 28 1.12 -4.52 -5.87
N LEU A 29 2.33 -3.98 -6.08
CA LEU A 29 2.75 -3.45 -7.38
C LEU A 29 2.79 -4.54 -8.47
N PHE A 30 3.26 -5.73 -8.15
CA PHE A 30 3.30 -6.85 -9.09
C PHE A 30 1.89 -7.27 -9.53
N PHE A 31 0.97 -7.47 -8.58
CA PHE A 31 -0.42 -7.80 -8.92
C PHE A 31 -1.13 -6.64 -9.63
N SER A 32 -0.81 -5.40 -9.26
CA SER A 32 -1.34 -4.19 -9.91
C SER A 32 -0.93 -4.13 -11.39
N PHE A 33 0.33 -4.45 -11.69
CA PHE A 33 0.83 -4.49 -13.06
C PHE A 33 0.09 -5.52 -13.91
N ILE A 34 -0.15 -6.72 -13.37
CA ILE A 34 -0.93 -7.76 -14.06
C ILE A 34 -2.38 -7.29 -14.29
N ASN A 35 -2.99 -6.65 -13.30
CA ASN A 35 -4.36 -6.15 -13.42
C ASN A 35 -4.48 -5.08 -14.50
N VAL A 36 -3.50 -4.18 -14.64
CA VAL A 36 -3.46 -3.20 -15.74
C VAL A 36 -3.44 -3.88 -17.11
N ILE A 37 -2.65 -4.96 -17.27
CA ILE A 37 -2.64 -5.73 -18.52
C ILE A 37 -4.01 -6.35 -18.78
N CYS A 38 -4.64 -6.94 -17.76
CA CYS A 38 -5.99 -7.49 -17.91
C CYS A 38 -7.03 -6.39 -18.22
N SER A 39 -6.92 -5.19 -17.66
CA SER A 39 -7.80 -4.05 -17.98
C SER A 39 -7.69 -3.65 -19.46
N PHE A 40 -6.51 -3.70 -20.07
CA PHE A 40 -6.37 -3.47 -21.51
C PHE A 40 -7.09 -4.55 -22.33
N CYS A 41 -7.02 -5.81 -21.91
CA CYS A 41 -7.74 -6.89 -22.58
C CYS A 41 -9.26 -6.73 -22.49
N VAL A 42 -9.78 -6.32 -21.31
CA VAL A 42 -11.21 -6.03 -21.12
C VAL A 42 -11.63 -4.83 -21.98
N LEU A 43 -10.84 -3.75 -21.96
CA LEU A 43 -11.12 -2.55 -22.76
C LEU A 43 -11.18 -2.83 -24.28
N ALA A 44 -10.38 -3.77 -24.77
CA ALA A 44 -10.37 -4.14 -26.19
C ALA A 44 -11.59 -4.98 -26.63
N GLN A 45 -12.30 -5.59 -25.69
CA GLN A 45 -13.37 -6.57 -25.96
C GLN A 45 -14.76 -6.10 -25.51
N SER A 46 -14.83 -5.19 -24.52
CA SER A 46 -16.07 -4.84 -23.85
C SER A 46 -16.79 -3.61 -24.42
N PRO A 47 -18.15 -3.56 -24.32
CA PRO A 47 -18.93 -2.36 -24.61
C PRO A 47 -18.68 -1.23 -23.60
N ALA A 48 -19.14 -0.02 -23.91
CA ALA A 48 -18.72 1.24 -23.29
C ALA A 48 -18.72 1.30 -21.74
N GLY A 49 -19.62 0.58 -21.06
CA GLY A 49 -19.73 0.60 -19.59
C GLY A 49 -18.63 -0.17 -18.86
N GLU A 50 -18.38 -1.40 -19.28
CA GLU A 50 -17.33 -2.28 -18.71
C GLU A 50 -15.93 -1.78 -19.05
N GLY A 51 -15.73 -1.32 -20.29
CA GLY A 51 -14.49 -0.71 -20.73
C GLY A 51 -14.14 0.54 -19.93
N PHE A 52 -15.13 1.38 -19.60
CA PHE A 52 -14.91 2.54 -18.72
C PHE A 52 -14.51 2.13 -17.30
N ALA A 53 -15.17 1.13 -16.72
CA ALA A 53 -14.82 0.61 -15.41
C ALA A 53 -13.38 0.05 -15.36
N ALA A 54 -12.96 -0.68 -16.40
CA ALA A 54 -11.61 -1.20 -16.55
C ALA A 54 -10.58 -0.08 -16.70
N PHE A 55 -10.83 0.91 -17.56
CA PHE A 55 -9.96 2.07 -17.76
C PHE A 55 -9.85 2.93 -16.49
N TRP A 56 -10.96 3.16 -15.79
CA TRP A 56 -10.99 3.91 -14.55
C TRP A 56 -10.18 3.22 -13.44
N SER A 57 -10.36 1.90 -13.31
CA SER A 57 -9.63 1.09 -12.34
C SER A 57 -8.12 1.12 -12.62
N MET A 58 -7.72 1.01 -13.90
CA MET A 58 -6.33 1.17 -14.33
C MET A 58 -5.75 2.52 -13.91
N SER A 59 -6.47 3.62 -14.14
CA SER A 59 -6.04 4.97 -13.76
C SER A 59 -5.84 5.13 -12.24
N MET A 60 -6.76 4.56 -11.45
CA MET A 60 -6.67 4.54 -9.98
C MET A 60 -5.45 3.74 -9.48
N VAL A 61 -5.17 2.59 -10.08
CA VAL A 61 -3.99 1.77 -9.75
C VAL A 61 -2.69 2.53 -10.02
N VAL A 62 -2.58 3.18 -11.18
CA VAL A 62 -1.39 3.96 -11.53
C VAL A 62 -1.21 5.13 -10.56
N SER A 63 -2.29 5.84 -10.23
CA SER A 63 -2.28 6.94 -9.26
C SER A 63 -1.77 6.50 -7.89
N VAL A 64 -2.22 5.33 -7.41
CA VAL A 64 -1.76 4.74 -6.14
C VAL A 64 -0.34 4.21 -6.23
N ALA A 65 0.09 3.65 -7.36
CA ALA A 65 1.47 3.18 -7.55
C ALA A 65 2.46 4.35 -7.44
N VAL A 66 2.15 5.50 -8.07
CA VAL A 66 2.97 6.72 -7.97
C VAL A 66 2.87 7.33 -6.57
N GLY A 67 1.66 7.52 -6.07
CA GLY A 67 1.41 8.12 -4.76
C GLY A 67 2.04 7.33 -3.60
N GLY A 68 1.82 6.03 -3.55
CA GLY A 68 2.40 5.16 -2.52
C GLY A 68 3.91 5.08 -2.60
N THR A 69 4.50 5.03 -3.81
CA THR A 69 5.97 5.05 -3.95
C THR A 69 6.57 6.37 -3.47
N ALA A 70 5.90 7.50 -3.71
CA ALA A 70 6.31 8.80 -3.18
C ALA A 70 6.24 8.86 -1.65
N VAL A 71 5.19 8.31 -1.04
CA VAL A 71 5.05 8.20 0.43
C VAL A 71 6.19 7.37 1.02
N PHE A 72 6.49 6.20 0.45
CA PHE A 72 7.56 5.34 0.97
C PHE A 72 8.98 5.92 0.80
N ARG A 73 9.24 6.74 -0.23
CA ARG A 73 10.58 7.30 -0.49
C ARG A 73 10.85 8.68 0.14
N LYS A 74 9.84 9.55 0.27
CA LYS A 74 10.06 10.98 0.59
C LYS A 74 9.27 11.52 1.78
N TYR A 75 8.15 10.92 2.16
CA TYR A 75 7.26 11.45 3.20
C TYR A 75 6.95 10.41 4.28
N GLN A 76 7.83 10.27 5.28
CA GLN A 76 7.55 9.53 6.51
C GLN A 76 6.81 10.40 7.54
N THR A 77 5.77 11.11 7.13
CA THR A 77 4.92 11.89 8.03
C THR A 77 3.67 11.08 8.39
N GLU A 78 3.18 11.22 9.62
CA GLU A 78 1.98 10.48 10.08
C GLU A 78 0.76 10.73 9.20
N ALA A 79 0.59 11.96 8.72
CA ALA A 79 -0.49 12.34 7.83
C ALA A 79 -0.41 11.62 6.47
N ALA A 80 0.79 11.44 5.91
CA ALA A 80 0.97 10.73 4.65
C ALA A 80 0.71 9.22 4.80
N VAL A 81 1.11 8.63 5.93
CA VAL A 81 0.82 7.22 6.25
C VAL A 81 -0.68 6.99 6.45
N GLY A 82 -1.37 7.92 7.15
CA GLY A 82 -2.82 7.89 7.31
C GLY A 82 -3.57 8.02 5.99
N PHE A 83 -3.14 8.93 5.10
CA PHE A 83 -3.70 9.05 3.75
C PHE A 83 -3.51 7.78 2.92
N LEU A 84 -2.33 7.16 2.97
CA LEU A 84 -2.06 5.90 2.28
C LEU A 84 -2.93 4.76 2.82
N LEU A 85 -3.14 4.70 4.13
CA LEU A 85 -4.03 3.71 4.77
C LEU A 85 -5.48 3.88 4.30
N GLY A 86 -5.99 5.11 4.29
CA GLY A 86 -7.33 5.39 3.77
C GLY A 86 -7.46 5.03 2.29
N THR A 87 -6.47 5.41 1.48
CA THR A 87 -6.47 5.15 0.03
C THR A 87 -6.45 3.65 -0.26
N THR A 88 -5.59 2.88 0.42
CA THR A 88 -5.51 1.41 0.23
C THR A 88 -6.77 0.69 0.71
N ALA A 89 -7.42 1.16 1.78
CA ALA A 89 -8.72 0.64 2.22
C ALA A 89 -9.84 0.92 1.20
N MET A 90 -9.91 2.14 0.65
CA MET A 90 -10.85 2.48 -0.41
C MET A 90 -10.61 1.64 -1.68
N MET A 91 -9.35 1.42 -2.05
CA MET A 91 -9.01 0.55 -3.19
C MET A 91 -9.44 -0.90 -2.97
N ALA A 92 -9.30 -1.45 -1.76
CA ALA A 92 -9.79 -2.79 -1.46
C ALA A 92 -11.31 -2.90 -1.70
N GLN A 93 -12.09 -1.89 -1.31
CA GLN A 93 -13.53 -1.85 -1.56
C GLN A 93 -13.85 -1.73 -3.06
N LEU A 94 -13.10 -0.92 -3.81
CA LEU A 94 -13.25 -0.78 -5.25
C LEU A 94 -13.00 -2.11 -5.98
N PHE A 95 -11.94 -2.84 -5.61
CA PHE A 95 -11.65 -4.16 -6.19
C PHE A 95 -12.62 -5.25 -5.77
N PHE A 96 -13.20 -5.16 -4.57
CA PHE A 96 -14.29 -6.04 -4.16
C PHE A 96 -15.53 -5.84 -5.04
N MET A 97 -15.90 -4.58 -5.33
CA MET A 97 -17.02 -4.29 -6.23
C MET A 97 -16.73 -4.77 -7.65
N MET A 98 -15.51 -4.57 -8.17
CA MET A 98 -15.11 -5.12 -9.47
C MET A 98 -15.20 -6.65 -9.50
N PHE A 99 -14.71 -7.33 -8.46
CA PHE A 99 -14.88 -8.77 -8.34
C PHE A 99 -16.36 -9.17 -8.39
N CYS A 100 -17.24 -8.51 -7.63
CA CYS A 100 -18.67 -8.81 -7.65
C CYS A 100 -19.32 -8.57 -9.02
N VAL A 101 -18.96 -7.50 -9.71
CA VAL A 101 -19.50 -7.17 -11.04
C VAL A 101 -19.09 -8.24 -12.06
N PHE A 102 -17.80 -8.55 -12.16
CA PHE A 102 -17.31 -9.53 -13.14
C PHE A 102 -17.61 -10.99 -12.74
N ALA A 103 -17.80 -11.29 -11.45
CA ALA A 103 -18.23 -12.61 -10.98
C ALA A 103 -19.74 -12.83 -11.15
N SER A 104 -20.55 -11.77 -11.05
CA SER A 104 -22.00 -11.84 -11.28
C SER A 104 -22.39 -11.77 -12.75
N TYR A 105 -21.47 -11.34 -13.62
CA TYR A 105 -21.68 -11.32 -15.06
C TYR A 105 -21.74 -12.75 -15.60
N LYS A 106 -22.97 -13.25 -15.79
CA LYS A 106 -23.25 -14.49 -16.50
C LYS A 106 -23.89 -14.13 -17.83
N PRO A 107 -23.14 -14.03 -18.94
CA PRO A 107 -23.77 -13.81 -20.22
C PRO A 107 -24.65 -15.03 -20.55
N GLU A 108 -25.91 -14.78 -20.89
CA GLU A 108 -26.86 -15.79 -21.40
C GLU A 108 -26.41 -16.36 -22.76
N LEU A 109 -25.40 -15.72 -23.38
CA LEU A 109 -24.66 -16.22 -24.54
C LEU A 109 -23.39 -16.96 -24.07
N ALA A 110 -23.20 -18.18 -24.59
CA ALA A 110 -22.19 -19.18 -24.24
C ALA A 110 -20.69 -18.81 -24.42
N SER A 111 -20.31 -17.55 -24.21
CA SER A 111 -18.92 -17.09 -24.22
C SER A 111 -18.71 -16.06 -23.12
N ALA A 112 -18.76 -16.49 -21.85
CA ALA A 112 -18.04 -15.77 -20.80
C ALA A 112 -16.57 -15.72 -21.25
N SER A 113 -16.09 -14.55 -21.63
CA SER A 113 -14.74 -14.44 -22.16
C SER A 113 -13.79 -14.85 -21.03
N ALA A 114 -12.80 -15.71 -21.32
CA ALA A 114 -11.83 -16.15 -20.31
C ALA A 114 -11.14 -14.95 -19.62
N THR A 115 -11.10 -13.81 -20.32
CA THR A 115 -10.67 -12.50 -19.83
C THR A 115 -11.44 -12.04 -18.59
N ASP A 116 -12.77 -12.15 -18.57
CA ASP A 116 -13.62 -11.62 -17.49
C ASP A 116 -13.43 -12.43 -16.19
N ALA A 117 -13.39 -13.75 -16.31
CA ALA A 117 -13.13 -14.65 -15.18
C ALA A 117 -11.72 -14.43 -14.61
N THR A 118 -10.74 -14.20 -15.48
CA THR A 118 -9.35 -13.92 -15.09
C THR A 118 -9.25 -12.57 -14.38
N TYR A 119 -9.92 -11.53 -14.90
CA TYR A 119 -9.96 -10.20 -14.29
C TYR A 119 -10.64 -10.23 -12.90
N ALA A 120 -11.71 -11.01 -12.75
CA ALA A 120 -12.37 -11.22 -11.46
C ALA A 120 -11.41 -11.88 -10.45
N ALA A 121 -10.74 -12.97 -10.84
CA ALA A 121 -9.79 -13.67 -9.97
C ALA A 121 -8.63 -12.75 -9.52
N PHE A 122 -8.04 -11.98 -10.43
CA PHE A 122 -6.98 -11.03 -10.07
C PHE A 122 -7.49 -9.87 -9.20
N SER A 123 -8.71 -9.39 -9.43
CA SER A 123 -9.32 -8.36 -8.57
C SER A 123 -9.53 -8.86 -7.15
N PHE A 124 -9.89 -10.14 -6.96
CA PHE A 124 -10.00 -10.76 -5.64
C PHE A 124 -8.64 -10.86 -4.93
N PHE A 125 -7.59 -11.30 -5.63
CA PHE A 125 -6.23 -11.31 -5.07
C PHE A 125 -5.73 -9.90 -4.73
N LEU A 126 -6.06 -8.91 -5.56
CA LEU A 126 -5.74 -7.51 -5.27
C LEU A 126 -6.46 -7.00 -4.03
N MET A 127 -7.75 -7.28 -3.88
CA MET A 127 -8.51 -6.96 -2.66
C MET A 127 -7.82 -7.53 -1.41
N LEU A 128 -7.42 -8.81 -1.43
CA LEU A 128 -6.70 -9.43 -0.31
C LEU A 128 -5.35 -8.74 -0.05
N SER A 129 -4.59 -8.46 -1.09
CA SER A 129 -3.28 -7.80 -0.97
C SER A 129 -3.37 -6.38 -0.38
N TYR A 130 -4.37 -5.60 -0.80
CA TYR A 130 -4.63 -4.26 -0.26
C TYR A 130 -5.16 -4.32 1.18
N MET A 131 -5.97 -5.32 1.53
CA MET A 131 -6.39 -5.54 2.93
C MET A 131 -5.21 -5.88 3.84
N VAL A 132 -4.33 -6.78 3.42
CA VAL A 132 -3.12 -7.12 4.17
C VAL A 132 -2.20 -5.91 4.32
N LEU A 133 -2.05 -5.09 3.28
CA LEU A 133 -1.28 -3.85 3.32
C LEU A 133 -1.91 -2.83 4.30
N SER A 134 -3.22 -2.66 4.28
CA SER A 134 -3.95 -1.76 5.17
C SER A 134 -3.82 -2.18 6.64
N ILE A 135 -3.97 -3.48 6.94
CA ILE A 135 -3.77 -4.02 8.29
C ILE A 135 -2.32 -3.82 8.74
N SER A 136 -1.35 -4.06 7.85
CA SER A 136 0.07 -3.85 8.15
C SER A 136 0.35 -2.38 8.48
N LEU A 137 -0.17 -1.44 7.69
CA LEU A 137 -0.05 -0.01 7.95
C LEU A 137 -0.71 0.40 9.27
N PHE A 138 -1.85 -0.19 9.63
CA PHE A 138 -2.53 0.10 10.89
C PHE A 138 -1.72 -0.34 12.11
N LYS A 139 -1.12 -1.53 12.07
CA LYS A 139 -0.31 -2.07 13.19
C LYS A 139 1.03 -1.36 13.35
N PHE A 140 1.68 -0.97 12.26
CA PHE A 140 2.99 -0.31 12.30
C PHE A 140 2.93 1.23 12.39
N ARG A 141 1.72 1.82 12.45
CA ARG A 141 1.56 3.28 12.60
C ARG A 141 2.29 3.84 13.84
N ALA A 142 2.32 3.07 14.92
CA ALA A 142 2.92 3.47 16.20
C ALA A 142 4.45 3.36 16.22
N ASP A 143 5.03 2.58 15.30
CA ASP A 143 6.47 2.31 15.18
C ASP A 143 7.14 3.19 14.10
N LEU A 144 6.33 3.83 13.25
CA LEU A 144 6.77 4.81 12.24
C LEU A 144 6.89 6.24 12.78
N LEU A 145 6.34 6.48 13.98
CA LEU A 145 6.39 7.73 14.72
C LEU A 145 7.76 7.88 15.39
N PRO A 146 8.55 8.92 15.10
CA PRO A 146 9.69 9.27 15.93
C PRO A 146 9.17 9.62 17.33
N LYS A 147 9.55 8.83 18.34
CA LYS A 147 9.27 9.10 19.76
C LYS A 147 10.17 10.19 20.36
N ASP A 148 10.86 10.98 19.53
CA ASP A 148 11.79 12.01 19.96
C ASP A 148 11.26 13.43 19.66
N PRO A 149 11.01 14.24 20.71
CA PRO A 149 10.66 15.66 20.56
C PRO A 149 11.67 16.48 19.73
N GLY A 150 12.90 15.99 19.54
CA GLY A 150 13.95 16.64 18.75
C GLY A 150 13.80 16.49 17.22
N LEU A 151 13.13 15.44 16.73
CA LEU A 151 13.01 15.16 15.28
C LEU A 151 11.85 15.93 14.62
N ILE A 152 10.86 16.35 15.42
CA ILE A 152 9.78 17.24 14.98
C ILE A 152 10.35 18.59 14.52
N ASN A 153 11.37 19.12 15.23
CA ASN A 153 12.06 20.34 14.82
C ASN A 153 12.85 20.15 13.51
N ALA A 154 13.48 18.99 13.26
CA ALA A 154 14.21 18.74 12.02
C ALA A 154 13.30 18.64 10.77
N VAL A 155 12.08 18.14 10.92
CA VAL A 155 11.09 18.07 9.83
C VAL A 155 10.43 19.42 9.56
N VAL A 156 10.19 20.23 10.59
CA VAL A 156 9.64 21.59 10.44
C VAL A 156 10.66 22.56 9.83
N THR A 157 11.96 22.35 10.05
CA THR A 157 12.98 23.34 9.63
C THR A 157 13.50 23.14 8.21
N GLY A 158 13.25 22.00 7.54
CA GLY A 158 13.68 21.78 6.16
C GLY A 158 15.20 21.62 6.01
N GLY A 159 15.62 20.59 5.25
CA GLY A 159 16.93 20.51 4.61
C GLY A 159 18.16 20.94 5.42
N GLY A 160 18.61 20.13 6.37
CA GLY A 160 19.87 20.36 7.08
C GLY A 160 20.65 19.07 7.25
N LYS A 161 21.70 18.90 6.43
CA LYS A 161 22.73 17.87 6.55
C LYS A 161 23.22 17.82 8.01
N PRO A 162 23.33 16.65 8.67
CA PRO A 162 23.88 16.60 10.03
C PRO A 162 25.39 16.89 9.97
N GLY A 163 25.73 18.17 10.15
CA GLY A 163 27.07 18.62 10.46
C GLY A 163 27.41 18.22 11.89
N VAL A 164 28.41 17.34 11.99
CA VAL A 164 29.32 17.10 13.11
C VAL A 164 29.17 18.11 14.26
N ALA A 165 28.52 17.68 15.35
CA ALA A 165 28.67 18.34 16.63
C ALA A 165 29.96 17.83 17.26
N THR A 166 31.01 18.63 17.13
CA THR A 166 32.27 18.49 17.86
C THR A 166 32.00 18.42 19.36
N THR A 167 32.50 17.37 19.98
CA THR A 167 32.57 17.11 21.41
C THR A 167 33.20 18.26 22.17
N ALA A 168 32.44 18.91 23.06
CA ALA A 168 32.99 19.75 24.13
C ALA A 168 33.11 18.89 25.40
N ALA A 169 34.35 18.64 25.82
CA ALA A 169 34.72 17.91 27.01
C ALA A 169 34.43 18.72 28.30
N PRO A 170 34.29 18.06 29.47
CA PRO A 170 34.05 18.71 30.75
C PRO A 170 35.37 19.16 31.40
N THR A 171 35.42 20.38 31.93
CA THR A 171 36.48 20.79 32.87
C THR A 171 35.86 21.23 34.19
N THR A 172 36.08 20.38 35.19
CA THR A 172 35.90 20.61 36.62
C THR A 172 37.00 21.49 37.22
N SER A 173 36.62 22.27 38.27
CA SER A 173 37.44 22.87 39.37
C SER A 173 38.58 23.82 38.96
N VAL A 174 38.71 25.02 39.54
CA VAL A 174 38.97 25.35 40.96
C VAL A 174 38.29 26.67 41.33
#